data_AF-A0A6A4WSW3-F1
#
_entry.id   AF-A0A6A4WSW3-F1
#
_cell.length_a   1.000
_cell.length_b   1.000
_cell.length_c   1.000
_cell.angle_alpha   90.00
_cell.angle_beta   90.00
_cell.angle_gamma   90.00
#
_symmetry.space_group_name_H-M   'P 1'
#
loop_
_entity.id
_entity.type
_entity.pdbx_description
1 polymer ?
#
loop_
_entity_poly.entity_id
_entity_poly.type
_entity_poly.pdbx_seq_one_letter_code
_entity_poly.pdbx_strand_id
1 'polypeptide(L)'
;MADPVVSLSSDVSLPRSYLPESPRWLLVRGHREQAVRVLRTIASGNGRPLTRDLSDLRSPRSADTEDICTLLRTRRGALWVGIQMVAWFTVNLGFYSQTAATGTVGGDRFVNFAIAGFVDLPAHLLVYFILDRFGRRRCLCGLFLGGALGCLGVLVLPAAADRSQLSARTACLWLGKLMMSAVFTTVYVHTLEIFPTSVRNRGISTINAWARLSGLFYPFMVTLDSVIPGLQYAVLGGLMLLSGALAPLLPETAGRPLFATVAQLVGAEAGPSPLHGLLRDDSDRIESVPLTVGLEDGPGARWDGREAWKELQETDEWEEGSTDGVSVADGRTCDT
;
A
#
# COMPACT_ATOMS: atom_id res chain seq x y z
N MET A 1 37.15 -21.17 -18.81
CA MET A 1 35.86 -21.46 -19.47
C MET A 1 34.80 -21.51 -18.38
N ALA A 2 34.26 -20.34 -18.04
CA ALA A 2 33.17 -20.16 -17.09
C ALA A 2 32.57 -18.79 -17.40
N ASP A 3 31.39 -18.79 -18.01
CA ASP A 3 30.61 -17.59 -18.28
C ASP A 3 30.09 -17.01 -16.96
N PRO A 4 30.15 -15.69 -16.73
CA PRO A 4 29.41 -15.07 -15.66
C PRO A 4 27.95 -14.89 -16.10
N VAL A 5 27.08 -15.49 -15.29
CA VAL A 5 25.61 -15.41 -15.34
C VAL A 5 25.15 -13.95 -15.41
N VAL A 6 24.48 -13.58 -16.50
CA VAL A 6 23.78 -12.30 -16.65
C VAL A 6 22.55 -12.32 -15.73
N SER A 7 22.61 -11.56 -14.64
CA SER A 7 21.47 -11.31 -13.76
C SER A 7 20.50 -10.31 -14.41
N LEU A 8 19.44 -10.84 -15.02
CA LEU A 8 18.34 -10.12 -15.68
C LEU A 8 17.38 -9.41 -14.68
N SER A 9 17.88 -8.59 -13.75
CA SER A 9 17.02 -7.90 -12.75
C SER A 9 17.13 -6.37 -12.72
N SER A 10 17.82 -5.72 -13.67
CA SER A 10 18.03 -4.27 -13.67
C SER A 10 17.01 -3.44 -14.45
N ASP A 11 16.24 -4.03 -15.37
CA ASP A 11 15.67 -3.25 -16.49
C ASP A 11 14.25 -2.71 -16.25
N VAL A 12 13.77 -2.72 -15.01
CA VAL A 12 12.59 -1.92 -14.59
C VAL A 12 12.97 -1.00 -13.42
N SER A 13 14.21 -0.53 -13.39
CA SER A 13 14.54 0.70 -12.68
C SER A 13 14.44 1.84 -13.68
N LEU A 14 13.40 2.68 -13.55
CA LEU A 14 13.52 4.04 -14.09
C LEU A 14 14.83 4.58 -13.52
N PRO A 15 15.82 4.96 -14.35
CA PRO A 15 17.12 5.33 -13.82
C PRO A 15 16.91 6.44 -12.79
N ARG A 16 17.57 6.34 -11.64
CA ARG A 16 17.51 7.33 -10.57
C ARG A 16 17.74 8.76 -11.09
N SER A 17 18.43 8.88 -12.23
CA SER A 17 18.60 10.09 -13.02
C SER A 17 17.33 10.65 -13.70
N TYR A 18 16.13 10.11 -13.48
CA TYR A 18 14.89 10.66 -14.06
C TYR A 18 13.83 11.04 -13.03
N LEU A 19 14.03 10.72 -11.75
CA LEU A 19 13.11 11.12 -10.69
C LEU A 19 13.85 11.96 -9.64
N PRO A 20 13.38 13.19 -9.34
CA PRO A 20 13.91 13.96 -8.23
C PRO A 20 13.64 13.20 -6.91
N GLU A 21 14.53 13.40 -5.93
CA GLU A 21 14.34 12.87 -4.60
C GLU A 21 13.08 13.47 -3.94
N SER A 22 12.47 12.74 -3.01
CA SER A 22 11.23 13.19 -2.36
C SER A 22 11.45 14.52 -1.63
N PRO A 23 10.68 15.61 -1.93
CA PRO A 23 10.81 16.89 -1.23
C PRO A 23 10.66 16.75 0.29
N ARG A 24 9.84 15.79 0.73
CA ARG A 24 9.64 15.48 2.15
C ARG A 24 10.90 14.89 2.78
N TRP A 25 11.61 14.01 2.08
CA TRP A 25 12.86 13.43 2.57
C TRP A 25 13.96 14.49 2.68
N LEU A 26 14.08 15.34 1.65
CA LEU A 26 15.01 16.47 1.62
C LEU A 26 14.78 17.43 2.80
N LEU A 27 13.51 17.75 3.11
CA LEU A 27 13.17 18.56 4.28
C LEU A 27 13.51 17.89 5.62
N VAL A 28 13.38 16.56 5.73
CA VAL A 28 13.74 15.81 6.95
C VAL A 28 15.25 15.76 7.16
N ARG A 29 16.01 15.63 6.07
CA ARG A 29 17.48 15.63 6.09
C ARG A 29 18.10 17.02 6.29
N GLY A 30 17.28 18.07 6.24
CA GLY A 30 17.73 19.45 6.39
C GLY A 30 18.10 20.13 5.06
N HIS A 31 18.02 19.43 3.93
CA HIS A 31 18.27 19.96 2.58
C HIS A 31 17.07 20.76 2.06
N ARG A 32 16.78 21.88 2.74
CA ARG A 32 15.60 22.71 2.48
C ARG A 32 15.62 23.35 1.09
N GLU A 33 16.78 23.82 0.65
CA GLU A 33 16.93 24.49 -0.64
C GLU A 33 16.65 23.53 -1.80
N GLN A 34 17.20 22.32 -1.74
CA GLN A 34 16.91 21.24 -2.69
C GLN A 34 15.42 20.89 -2.71
N ALA A 35 14.77 20.78 -1.54
CA ALA A 35 13.33 20.52 -1.47
C ALA A 35 12.49 21.61 -2.14
N VAL A 36 12.86 22.88 -1.95
CA VAL A 36 12.20 24.03 -2.60
C VAL A 36 12.41 24.01 -4.10
N ARG A 37 13.62 23.68 -4.58
CA ARG A 37 13.93 23.52 -6.01
C ARG A 37 13.02 22.46 -6.65
N VAL A 38 12.95 21.27 -6.07
CA VAL A 38 12.08 20.19 -6.57
C VAL A 38 10.60 20.60 -6.59
N LEU A 39 10.11 21.26 -5.53
CA LEU A 39 8.72 21.72 -5.48
C LEU A 39 8.39 22.77 -6.56
N ARG A 40 9.34 23.65 -6.90
CA ARG A 40 9.19 24.62 -8.01
C ARG A 40 9.17 23.93 -9.37
N THR A 41 9.98 22.90 -9.58
CA THR A 41 9.98 22.11 -10.82
C THR A 41 8.68 21.32 -10.99
N ILE A 42 8.14 20.75 -9.90
CA ILE A 42 6.83 20.09 -9.92
C ILE A 42 5.71 21.10 -10.21
N ALA A 43 5.76 22.29 -9.61
CA ALA A 43 4.76 23.34 -9.79
C ALA A 43 4.74 23.89 -11.23
N SER A 44 5.91 24.12 -11.82
CA SER A 44 6.05 24.56 -13.22
C SER A 44 5.56 23.49 -14.20
N GLY A 45 5.90 22.21 -13.98
CA GLY A 45 5.41 21.10 -14.82
C GLY A 45 3.90 20.88 -14.73
N ASN A 46 3.29 21.16 -13.58
CA ASN A 46 1.84 21.05 -13.39
C ASN A 46 1.06 22.32 -13.78
N GLY A 47 1.74 23.39 -14.22
CA GLY A 47 1.13 24.67 -14.59
C GLY A 47 0.40 25.37 -13.43
N ARG A 48 0.75 25.07 -12.17
CA ARG A 48 0.10 25.66 -10.99
C ARG A 48 1.12 26.43 -10.17
N PRO A 49 1.02 27.76 -10.05
CA PRO A 49 1.93 28.54 -9.23
C PRO A 49 1.78 28.12 -7.75
N LEU A 50 2.91 28.06 -7.05
CA LEU A 50 2.96 27.74 -5.63
C LEU A 50 2.22 28.83 -4.85
N THR A 51 1.06 28.49 -4.30
CA THR A 51 0.14 29.42 -3.63
C THR A 51 0.60 29.83 -2.23
N ARG A 52 1.65 29.19 -1.70
CA ARG A 52 2.13 29.36 -0.32
C ARG A 52 3.60 29.74 -0.34
N ASP A 53 3.96 30.72 0.49
CA ASP A 53 5.35 31.12 0.64
C ASP A 53 6.17 29.95 1.20
N LEU A 54 7.14 29.48 0.41
CA LEU A 54 8.01 28.36 0.75
C LEU A 54 9.04 28.76 1.84
N SER A 55 9.08 30.04 2.20
CA SER A 55 9.82 30.60 3.35
C SER A 55 9.35 30.05 4.71
N ASP A 56 8.18 29.40 4.78
CA ASP A 56 7.64 28.77 5.99
C ASP A 56 7.67 27.23 5.96
N LEU A 57 8.33 26.62 4.96
CA LEU A 57 8.58 25.18 4.92
C LEU A 57 9.52 24.78 6.06
N ARG A 58 8.92 24.34 7.16
CA ARG A 58 9.64 23.74 8.28
C ARG A 58 9.89 22.27 7.97
N SER A 59 11.05 21.75 8.39
CA SER A 59 11.18 20.31 8.52
C SER A 59 10.01 19.81 9.37
N PRO A 60 9.30 18.75 8.98
CA PRO A 60 8.29 18.18 9.85
C PRO A 60 9.02 17.83 11.15
N ARG A 61 8.80 18.61 12.22
CA ARG A 61 9.34 18.37 13.58
C ARG A 61 9.18 16.89 13.82
N SER A 62 10.31 16.16 13.80
CA SER A 62 10.42 14.72 13.99
C SER A 62 9.07 14.01 14.02
N ALA A 63 8.54 13.65 12.84
CA ALA A 63 7.46 12.66 12.75
C ALA A 63 7.86 11.33 13.44
N ASP A 64 9.12 11.22 13.90
CA ASP A 64 9.72 10.15 14.68
C ASP A 64 9.30 10.01 16.14
N THR A 65 8.58 10.97 16.75
CA THR A 65 8.23 10.80 18.18
C THR A 65 7.05 9.84 18.41
N GLU A 66 6.21 9.60 17.40
CA GLU A 66 5.12 8.64 17.52
C GLU A 66 5.60 7.25 17.11
N ASP A 67 5.66 6.35 18.08
CA ASP A 67 5.96 4.95 17.84
C ASP A 67 4.68 4.14 17.59
N ILE A 68 4.78 2.97 16.95
CA ILE A 68 3.62 2.08 16.78
C ILE A 68 3.00 1.70 18.14
N CYS A 69 3.82 1.65 19.20
CA CYS A 69 3.37 1.42 20.56
C CYS A 69 2.36 2.48 21.06
N THR A 70 2.40 3.72 20.55
CA THR A 70 1.41 4.75 20.92
C THR A 70 0.04 4.43 20.32
N LEU A 71 0.00 3.87 19.10
CA LEU A 71 -1.24 3.38 18.47
C LEU A 71 -1.79 2.15 19.19
N LEU A 72 -0.93 1.22 19.60
CA LEU A 72 -1.30 0.02 20.36
C LEU A 72 -1.74 0.31 21.80
N ARG A 73 -1.34 1.44 22.36
CA ARG A 73 -1.78 1.86 23.71
C ARG A 73 -3.27 2.22 23.73
N THR A 74 -3.80 2.68 22.60
CA THR A 74 -5.24 2.99 22.45
C THR A 74 -6.01 1.71 22.16
N ARG A 75 -7.08 1.42 22.92
CA ARG A 75 -7.91 0.21 22.73
C ARG A 75 -8.41 0.03 21.30
N ARG A 76 -8.83 1.12 20.64
CA ARG A 76 -9.31 1.07 19.25
C ARG A 76 -8.20 0.87 18.24
N GLY A 77 -7.06 1.54 18.41
CA GLY A 77 -5.88 1.35 17.58
C GLY A 77 -5.36 -0.09 17.67
N ALA A 78 -5.25 -0.64 18.88
CA ALA A 78 -4.90 -2.04 19.10
C ALA A 78 -5.89 -3.01 18.45
N LEU A 79 -7.20 -2.76 18.57
CA LEU A 79 -8.24 -3.56 17.91
C LEU A 79 -8.07 -3.54 16.39
N TRP A 80 -7.89 -2.36 15.79
CA TRP A 80 -7.72 -2.22 14.34
C TRP A 80 -6.43 -2.90 13.85
N VAL A 81 -5.32 -2.73 14.56
CA VAL A 81 -4.06 -3.42 14.25
C VAL A 81 -4.24 -4.93 14.35
N GLY A 82 -4.88 -5.43 15.41
CA GLY A 82 -5.14 -6.87 15.60
C GLY A 82 -6.02 -7.47 14.51
N ILE A 83 -7.09 -6.79 14.11
CA ILE A 83 -7.93 -7.23 12.99
C ILE A 83 -7.13 -7.23 11.68
N GLN A 84 -6.35 -6.19 11.41
CA GLN A 84 -5.50 -6.15 10.21
C GLN A 84 -4.44 -7.26 10.24
N MET A 85 -3.87 -7.60 11.39
CA MET A 85 -2.94 -8.72 11.52
C MET A 85 -3.59 -10.07 11.15
N VAL A 86 -4.83 -10.32 11.59
CA VAL A 86 -5.58 -11.53 11.24
C VAL A 86 -5.94 -11.55 9.74
N ALA A 87 -6.41 -10.42 9.20
CA ALA A 87 -6.76 -10.30 7.78
C ALA A 87 -5.53 -10.52 6.88
N TRP A 88 -4.41 -9.86 7.20
CA TRP A 88 -3.16 -10.01 6.47
C TRP A 88 -2.59 -11.42 6.56
N PHE A 89 -2.61 -12.05 7.74
CA PHE A 89 -2.19 -13.44 7.88
C PHE A 89 -3.02 -14.39 7.01
N THR A 90 -4.35 -14.24 7.06
CA THR A 90 -5.30 -15.06 6.27
C THR A 90 -5.06 -14.93 4.77
N VAL A 91 -4.94 -13.69 4.30
CA VAL A 91 -4.72 -13.39 2.88
C VAL A 91 -3.37 -13.89 2.41
N ASN A 92 -2.31 -13.70 3.19
CA ASN A 92 -0.96 -14.13 2.81
C ASN A 92 -0.87 -15.67 2.76
N LEU A 93 -1.37 -16.34 3.81
CA LEU A 93 -1.44 -17.80 3.86
C LEU A 93 -2.25 -18.36 2.69
N GLY A 94 -3.45 -17.81 2.47
CA GLY A 94 -4.35 -18.24 1.42
C GLY A 94 -3.77 -18.01 0.02
N PHE A 95 -3.23 -16.82 -0.25
CA PHE A 95 -2.72 -16.48 -1.57
C PHE A 95 -1.61 -17.43 -2.00
N TYR A 96 -0.64 -17.68 -1.12
CA TYR A 96 0.47 -18.59 -1.43
C TYR A 96 0.01 -20.05 -1.47
N SER A 97 -0.78 -20.52 -0.49
CA SER A 97 -1.26 -21.92 -0.47
C SER A 97 -2.14 -22.26 -1.68
N GLN A 98 -3.06 -21.38 -2.08
CA GLN A 98 -3.87 -21.60 -3.27
C GLN A 98 -3.05 -21.55 -4.56
N THR A 99 -2.08 -20.63 -4.65
CA THR A 99 -1.17 -20.56 -5.82
C THR A 99 -0.32 -21.81 -5.95
N ALA A 100 0.00 -22.48 -4.85
CA ALA A 100 0.68 -23.77 -4.89
C ALA A 100 -0.27 -24.93 -5.23
N ALA A 101 -1.48 -24.89 -4.69
CA ALA A 101 -2.52 -25.87 -4.96
C ALA A 101 -3.00 -25.86 -6.42
N THR A 102 -2.85 -24.77 -7.18
CA THR A 102 -3.14 -24.79 -8.63
C THR A 102 -2.22 -25.75 -9.39
N GLY A 103 -1.03 -26.05 -8.88
CA GLY A 103 -0.13 -27.05 -9.45
C GLY A 103 -0.61 -28.50 -9.29
N THR A 104 -1.53 -28.77 -8.35
CA THR A 104 -2.14 -30.10 -8.14
C THR A 104 -3.48 -30.25 -8.84
N VAL A 105 -4.04 -29.17 -9.39
CA VAL A 105 -5.18 -29.22 -10.31
C VAL A 105 -4.76 -30.04 -11.53
N GLY A 106 -5.57 -31.03 -11.92
CA GLY A 106 -5.24 -31.92 -13.05
C GLY A 106 -4.90 -31.14 -14.33
N GLY A 107 -4.04 -31.73 -15.18
CA GLY A 107 -3.54 -31.11 -16.40
C GLY A 107 -2.06 -30.70 -16.28
N ASP A 108 -1.65 -29.71 -17.08
CA ASP A 108 -0.28 -29.19 -17.06
C ASP A 108 -0.10 -28.12 -15.97
N ARG A 109 0.86 -28.35 -15.08
CA ARG A 109 1.15 -27.47 -13.94
C ARG A 109 1.56 -26.05 -14.34
N PHE A 110 2.28 -25.88 -15.46
CA PHE A 110 2.74 -24.58 -15.93
C PHE A 110 1.58 -23.78 -16.51
N VAL A 111 0.67 -24.44 -17.23
CA VAL A 111 -0.57 -23.83 -17.72
C VAL A 111 -1.45 -23.40 -16.55
N ASN A 112 -1.64 -24.26 -15.53
CA ASN A 112 -2.44 -23.91 -14.36
C ASN A 112 -1.83 -22.74 -13.57
N PHE A 113 -0.50 -22.68 -13.47
CA PHE A 113 0.19 -21.54 -12.86
C PHE A 113 0.03 -20.25 -13.69
N ALA A 114 0.10 -20.33 -15.03
CA ALA A 114 -0.14 -19.20 -15.92
C ALA A 114 -1.59 -18.68 -15.81
N ILE A 115 -2.58 -19.59 -15.74
CA ILE A 115 -3.98 -19.23 -15.51
C ILE A 115 -4.13 -18.55 -14.14
N ALA A 116 -3.46 -19.05 -13.10
CA ALA A 116 -3.50 -18.44 -11.77
C ALA A 116 -2.96 -17.01 -11.75
N GLY A 117 -1.88 -16.72 -12.48
CA GLY A 117 -1.39 -15.36 -12.66
C GLY A 117 -2.34 -14.49 -13.48
N PHE A 118 -2.97 -15.06 -14.53
CA PHE A 118 -3.95 -14.34 -15.33
C PHE A 118 -5.20 -13.96 -14.53
N VAL A 119 -5.66 -14.82 -13.62
CA VAL A 119 -6.83 -14.59 -12.73
C VAL A 119 -6.61 -13.42 -11.77
N ASP A 120 -5.36 -13.06 -11.47
CA ASP A 120 -5.07 -11.92 -10.60
C ASP A 120 -5.38 -10.58 -11.29
N LEU A 121 -5.20 -10.47 -12.61
CA LEU A 121 -5.52 -9.24 -13.37
C LEU A 121 -7.00 -8.82 -13.26
N PRO A 122 -8.00 -9.67 -13.59
CA PRO A 122 -9.40 -9.32 -13.45
C PRO A 122 -9.79 -9.12 -11.98
N ALA A 123 -9.12 -9.77 -11.02
CA ALA A 123 -9.35 -9.51 -9.59
C ALA A 123 -9.00 -8.05 -9.22
N HIS A 124 -7.87 -7.53 -9.70
CA HIS A 124 -7.48 -6.14 -9.45
C HIS A 124 -8.42 -5.15 -10.16
N LEU A 125 -8.83 -5.44 -11.39
CA LEU A 125 -9.83 -4.64 -12.10
C LEU A 125 -11.17 -4.62 -11.37
N LEU A 126 -11.62 -5.78 -10.85
CA LEU A 126 -12.83 -5.87 -10.03
C LEU A 126 -12.72 -4.93 -8.82
N VAL A 127 -11.61 -4.97 -8.08
CA VAL A 127 -11.37 -4.09 -6.92
C VAL A 127 -11.47 -2.62 -7.31
N TYR A 128 -10.84 -2.22 -8.42
CA TYR A 128 -10.88 -0.85 -8.91
C TYR A 128 -12.33 -0.34 -9.08
N PHE A 129 -13.24 -1.14 -9.64
CA PHE A 129 -14.63 -0.74 -9.84
C PHE A 129 -15.48 -0.75 -8.55
N ILE A 130 -15.27 -1.72 -7.66
CA ILE A 130 -16.13 -1.89 -6.47
C ILE A 130 -15.74 -0.97 -5.31
N LEU A 131 -14.45 -0.67 -5.16
CA LEU A 131 -13.89 -0.07 -3.93
C LEU A 131 -14.34 1.39 -3.73
N ASP A 132 -14.53 2.12 -4.83
CA ASP A 132 -15.08 3.48 -4.80
C ASP A 132 -16.60 3.51 -4.75
N ARG A 133 -17.29 2.48 -5.25
CA ARG A 133 -18.77 2.44 -5.25
C ARG A 133 -19.36 1.99 -3.92
N PHE A 134 -18.79 0.96 -3.31
CA PHE A 134 -19.38 0.29 -2.12
C PHE A 134 -18.71 0.65 -0.80
N GLY A 135 -17.55 1.32 -0.86
CA GLY A 135 -16.70 1.59 0.31
C GLY A 135 -15.82 0.41 0.68
N ARG A 136 -14.77 0.66 1.46
CA ARG A 136 -13.69 -0.30 1.70
C ARG A 136 -14.14 -1.41 2.64
N ARG A 137 -14.89 -1.05 3.70
CA ARG A 137 -15.35 -2.02 4.71
C ARG A 137 -16.31 -3.05 4.13
N ARG A 138 -17.29 -2.61 3.35
CA ARG A 138 -18.27 -3.52 2.73
C ARG A 138 -17.60 -4.42 1.68
N CYS A 139 -16.66 -3.87 0.90
CA CYS A 139 -15.87 -4.66 -0.04
C CYS A 139 -15.07 -5.74 0.68
N LEU A 140 -14.38 -5.41 1.79
CA LEU A 140 -13.65 -6.41 2.57
C LEU A 140 -14.55 -7.55 3.04
N CYS A 141 -15.69 -7.24 3.67
CA CYS A 141 -16.62 -8.28 4.12
C CYS A 141 -17.13 -9.14 2.96
N GLY A 142 -17.54 -8.51 1.86
CA GLY A 142 -18.09 -9.22 0.69
C GLY A 142 -17.05 -10.10 0.00
N LEU A 143 -15.82 -9.63 -0.15
CA LEU A 143 -14.73 -10.38 -0.78
C LEU A 143 -14.24 -11.53 0.11
N PHE A 144 -14.12 -11.33 1.43
CA PHE A 144 -13.81 -12.40 2.37
C PHE A 144 -14.91 -13.48 2.36
N LEU A 145 -16.18 -13.08 2.36
CA LEU A 145 -17.30 -14.01 2.27
C LEU A 145 -17.31 -14.75 0.92
N GLY A 146 -17.12 -14.06 -0.20
CA GLY A 146 -17.06 -14.65 -1.53
C GLY A 146 -15.92 -15.66 -1.66
N GLY A 147 -14.73 -15.33 -1.15
CA GLY A 147 -13.61 -16.26 -1.14
C GLY A 147 -13.81 -17.45 -0.19
N ALA A 148 -14.45 -17.25 0.96
CA ALA A 148 -14.83 -18.34 1.84
C ALA A 148 -15.83 -19.28 1.17
N LEU A 149 -16.84 -18.76 0.47
CA LEU A 149 -17.80 -19.55 -0.30
C LEU A 149 -17.10 -20.33 -1.43
N GLY A 150 -16.13 -19.72 -2.10
CA GLY A 150 -15.30 -20.41 -3.10
C GLY A 150 -14.53 -21.60 -2.49
N CYS A 151 -13.84 -21.38 -1.37
CA CYS A 151 -13.07 -22.44 -0.69
C CYS A 151 -13.97 -23.55 -0.13
N LEU A 152 -15.06 -23.19 0.57
CA LEU A 152 -15.99 -24.17 1.13
C LEU A 152 -16.79 -24.89 0.03
N GLY A 153 -17.02 -24.24 -1.11
CA GLY A 153 -17.61 -24.89 -2.30
C GLY A 153 -16.74 -26.03 -2.83
N VAL A 154 -15.42 -25.87 -2.82
CA VAL A 154 -14.48 -26.95 -3.18
C VAL A 154 -14.56 -28.13 -2.20
N LEU A 155 -14.79 -27.86 -0.91
CA LEU A 155 -14.95 -28.90 0.12
C LEU A 155 -16.24 -29.71 -0.06
N VAL A 156 -17.36 -29.05 -0.38
CA VAL A 156 -18.67 -29.69 -0.51
C VAL A 156 -18.75 -30.53 -1.80
N LEU A 157 -18.02 -30.17 -2.85
CA LEU A 157 -18.05 -30.85 -4.14
C LEU A 157 -17.08 -32.05 -4.19
N PRO A 158 -17.57 -33.30 -4.24
CA PRO A 158 -16.72 -34.49 -4.24
C PRO A 158 -15.88 -34.58 -5.52
N ALA A 159 -14.65 -35.10 -5.39
CA ALA A 159 -13.73 -35.29 -6.53
C ALA A 159 -14.16 -36.42 -7.47
N ALA A 160 -15.05 -37.31 -7.02
CA ALA A 160 -15.33 -38.61 -7.65
C ALA A 160 -16.66 -38.64 -8.44
N ALA A 161 -17.29 -37.50 -8.67
CA ALA A 161 -18.59 -37.45 -9.33
C ALA A 161 -18.51 -36.88 -10.75
N ASP A 162 -19.61 -37.05 -11.49
CA ASP A 162 -19.81 -36.70 -12.91
C ASP A 162 -19.05 -35.47 -13.41
N ARG A 163 -18.74 -35.45 -14.72
CA ARG A 163 -17.98 -34.37 -15.40
C ARG A 163 -18.50 -32.96 -15.08
N SER A 164 -19.79 -32.80 -14.80
CA SER A 164 -20.42 -31.55 -14.35
C SER A 164 -19.95 -31.11 -12.96
N GLN A 165 -19.83 -32.02 -12.00
CA GLN A 165 -19.40 -31.73 -10.62
C GLN A 165 -17.91 -31.38 -10.56
N LEU A 166 -17.09 -32.02 -11.39
CA LEU A 166 -15.68 -31.65 -11.56
C LEU A 166 -15.54 -30.21 -12.07
N SER A 167 -16.34 -29.83 -13.09
CA SER A 167 -16.31 -28.47 -13.63
C SER A 167 -16.76 -27.42 -12.60
N ALA A 168 -17.79 -27.73 -11.79
CA ALA A 168 -18.25 -26.87 -10.71
C ALA A 168 -17.17 -26.71 -9.64
N ARG A 169 -16.46 -27.78 -9.26
CA ARG A 169 -15.38 -27.74 -8.28
C ARG A 169 -14.22 -26.86 -8.76
N THR A 170 -13.81 -27.00 -10.01
CA THR A 170 -12.77 -26.17 -10.61
C THR A 170 -13.20 -24.70 -10.68
N ALA A 171 -14.47 -24.42 -11.00
CA ALA A 171 -15.00 -23.06 -10.97
C ALA A 171 -14.96 -22.45 -9.56
N CYS A 172 -15.32 -23.21 -8.51
CA CYS A 172 -15.22 -22.77 -7.12
C CYS A 172 -13.77 -22.46 -6.70
N LEU A 173 -12.81 -23.29 -7.14
CA LEU A 173 -11.38 -23.06 -6.88
C LEU A 173 -10.91 -21.74 -7.50
N TRP A 174 -11.21 -21.52 -8.78
CA TRP A 174 -10.84 -20.27 -9.47
C TRP A 174 -11.55 -19.05 -8.91
N LEU A 175 -12.82 -19.19 -8.52
CA LEU A 175 -13.56 -18.12 -7.82
C LEU A 175 -12.89 -17.79 -6.48
N GLY A 176 -12.50 -18.81 -5.71
CA GLY A 176 -11.76 -18.64 -4.46
C GLY A 176 -10.45 -17.87 -4.67
N LYS A 177 -9.66 -18.25 -5.67
CA LYS A 177 -8.41 -17.57 -6.05
C LYS A 177 -8.64 -16.11 -6.45
N LEU A 178 -9.64 -15.86 -7.30
CA LEU A 178 -9.98 -14.51 -7.77
C LEU A 178 -10.38 -13.61 -6.61
N MET A 179 -11.30 -14.07 -5.75
CA MET A 179 -11.75 -13.33 -4.57
C MET A 179 -10.58 -13.07 -3.62
N MET A 180 -9.70 -14.05 -3.42
CA MET A 180 -8.54 -13.91 -2.55
C MET A 180 -7.54 -12.86 -3.04
N SER A 181 -7.27 -12.81 -4.35
CA SER A 181 -6.46 -11.74 -4.94
C SER A 181 -7.12 -10.37 -4.75
N ALA A 182 -8.45 -10.28 -4.91
CA ALA A 182 -9.18 -9.04 -4.70
C ALA A 182 -9.14 -8.56 -3.23
N VAL A 183 -9.23 -9.49 -2.27
CA VAL A 183 -9.06 -9.19 -0.84
C VAL A 183 -7.65 -8.64 -0.59
N PHE A 184 -6.61 -9.22 -1.20
CA PHE A 184 -5.22 -8.75 -1.02
C PHE A 184 -5.07 -7.27 -1.34
N THR A 185 -5.54 -6.85 -2.51
CA THR A 185 -5.49 -5.45 -2.94
C THR A 185 -6.30 -4.55 -2.01
N THR A 186 -7.52 -4.98 -1.63
CA THR A 186 -8.43 -4.19 -0.79
C THR A 186 -7.88 -4.00 0.62
N VAL A 187 -7.34 -5.05 1.23
CA VAL A 187 -6.72 -5.00 2.57
C VAL A 187 -5.51 -4.07 2.55
N TYR A 188 -4.72 -4.07 1.48
CA TYR A 188 -3.59 -3.17 1.34
C TYR A 188 -4.01 -1.70 1.30
N VAL A 189 -4.99 -1.35 0.44
CA VAL A 189 -5.53 0.01 0.36
C VAL A 189 -6.12 0.44 1.70
N HIS A 190 -6.91 -0.41 2.34
CA HIS A 190 -7.56 -0.11 3.61
C HIS A 190 -6.55 0.07 4.76
N THR A 191 -5.45 -0.69 4.76
CA THR A 191 -4.34 -0.48 5.70
C THR A 191 -3.70 0.90 5.48
N LEU A 192 -3.49 1.34 4.25
CA LEU A 192 -2.96 2.68 3.98
C LEU A 192 -3.89 3.79 4.46
N GLU A 193 -5.20 3.58 4.41
CA GLU A 193 -6.19 4.59 4.80
C GLU A 193 -6.42 4.66 6.32
N ILE A 194 -6.36 3.53 7.04
CA ILE A 194 -6.55 3.47 8.50
C ILE A 194 -5.35 4.02 9.26
N PHE A 195 -4.14 3.70 8.81
CA PHE A 195 -2.95 4.02 9.59
C PHE A 195 -2.59 5.52 9.48
N PRO A 196 -2.46 6.23 10.62
CA PRO A 196 -2.08 7.64 10.62
C PRO A 196 -0.74 7.87 9.94
N THR A 197 -0.60 8.97 9.19
CA THR A 197 0.60 9.21 8.38
C THR A 197 1.90 9.27 9.18
N SER A 198 1.87 9.61 10.47
CA SER A 198 3.02 9.59 11.37
C SER A 198 3.58 8.18 11.58
N VAL A 199 2.71 7.20 11.81
CA VAL A 199 3.09 5.81 12.17
C VAL A 199 2.84 4.81 11.05
N ARG A 200 2.31 5.24 9.89
CA ARG A 200 1.88 4.36 8.80
C ARG A 200 2.95 3.41 8.31
N ASN A 201 4.15 3.90 8.02
CA ASN A 201 5.22 3.06 7.49
C ASN A 201 5.70 2.03 8.51
N ARG A 202 5.73 2.38 9.80
CA ARG A 202 6.05 1.45 10.89
C ARG A 202 4.94 0.40 11.04
N GLY A 203 3.69 0.85 11.07
CA GLY A 203 2.50 -0.01 11.15
C GLY A 203 2.42 -1.07 10.06
N ILE A 204 2.57 -0.65 8.80
CA ILE A 204 2.56 -1.55 7.64
C ILE A 204 3.71 -2.54 7.69
N SER A 205 4.91 -2.09 8.08
CA SER A 205 6.08 -2.97 8.22
C SER A 205 5.85 -4.04 9.29
N THR A 206 5.30 -3.67 10.45
CA THR A 206 4.98 -4.63 11.52
C THR A 206 3.91 -5.64 11.08
N ILE A 207 2.86 -5.18 10.41
CA ILE A 207 1.80 -6.06 9.90
C ILE A 207 2.36 -7.00 8.83
N ASN A 208 3.20 -6.51 7.91
CA ASN A 208 3.82 -7.34 6.89
C ASN A 208 4.75 -8.38 7.51
N ALA A 209 5.55 -8.03 8.52
CA ALA A 209 6.38 -8.97 9.25
C ALA A 209 5.53 -10.09 9.90
N TRP A 210 4.39 -9.73 10.51
CA TRP A 210 3.43 -10.70 11.03
C TRP A 210 2.84 -11.59 9.93
N ALA A 211 2.44 -11.01 8.80
CA ALA A 211 1.88 -11.73 7.67
C ALA A 211 2.85 -12.79 7.12
N ARG A 212 4.17 -12.52 7.16
CA ARG A 212 5.20 -13.48 6.71
C ARG A 212 5.29 -14.74 7.57
N LEU A 213 4.79 -14.74 8.81
CA LEU A 213 4.67 -15.97 9.60
C LEU A 213 3.80 -17.02 8.90
N SER A 214 2.88 -16.59 8.02
CA SER A 214 2.10 -17.51 7.18
C SER A 214 2.98 -18.40 6.29
N GLY A 215 4.18 -17.95 5.90
CA GLY A 215 5.13 -18.75 5.14
C GLY A 215 5.61 -20.00 5.87
N LEU A 216 5.58 -20.00 7.22
CA LEU A 216 5.86 -21.20 8.02
C LEU A 216 4.73 -22.22 7.94
N PHE A 217 3.48 -21.76 7.79
CA PHE A 217 2.28 -22.60 7.72
C PHE A 217 1.98 -23.09 6.29
N TYR A 218 2.47 -22.36 5.30
CA TYR A 218 2.31 -22.68 3.88
C TYR A 218 2.60 -24.15 3.50
N PRO A 219 3.76 -24.76 3.84
CA PRO A 219 4.03 -26.15 3.45
C PRO A 219 3.04 -27.12 4.11
N PHE A 220 2.60 -26.83 5.34
CA PHE A 220 1.58 -27.63 6.03
C PHE A 220 0.22 -27.55 5.34
N MET A 221 -0.16 -26.40 4.80
CA MET A 221 -1.41 -26.26 4.05
C MET A 221 -1.40 -27.12 2.78
N VAL A 222 -0.27 -27.12 2.05
CA VAL A 222 -0.14 -27.90 0.80
C VAL A 222 -0.14 -29.40 1.09
N THR A 223 0.55 -29.85 2.15
CA THR A 223 0.54 -31.27 2.52
C THR A 223 -0.76 -31.72 3.17
N LEU A 224 -1.54 -30.82 3.75
CA LEU A 224 -2.82 -31.14 4.41
C LEU A 224 -3.79 -31.85 3.47
N ASP A 225 -3.80 -31.44 2.20
CA ASP A 225 -4.68 -32.02 1.18
C ASP A 225 -4.33 -33.48 0.84
N SER A 226 -3.06 -33.87 1.05
CA SER A 226 -2.61 -35.26 0.86
C SER A 226 -3.06 -36.19 2.00
N VAL A 227 -3.29 -35.64 3.20
CA VAL A 227 -3.74 -36.41 4.37
C VAL A 227 -5.26 -36.50 4.39
N ILE A 228 -5.94 -35.35 4.29
CA ILE A 228 -7.40 -35.26 4.24
C ILE A 228 -7.77 -34.37 3.05
N PRO A 229 -8.34 -34.95 1.97
CA PRO A 229 -8.73 -34.20 0.79
C PRO A 229 -9.70 -33.07 1.16
N GLY A 230 -9.38 -31.84 0.75
CA GLY A 230 -10.23 -30.67 0.97
C GLY A 230 -9.99 -29.93 2.31
N LEU A 231 -9.20 -30.49 3.23
CA LEU A 231 -8.98 -29.87 4.55
C LEU A 231 -8.29 -28.51 4.45
N GLN A 232 -7.37 -28.32 3.50
CA GLN A 232 -6.76 -27.01 3.22
C GLN A 232 -7.82 -25.93 2.95
N TYR A 233 -8.85 -26.26 2.17
CA TYR A 233 -9.90 -25.32 1.79
C TYR A 233 -10.88 -25.08 2.94
N ALA A 234 -11.09 -26.07 3.81
CA ALA A 234 -11.86 -25.90 5.04
C ALA A 234 -11.19 -24.90 6.00
N VAL A 235 -9.87 -25.06 6.23
CA VAL A 235 -9.09 -24.17 7.09
C VAL A 235 -9.05 -22.76 6.51
N LEU A 236 -8.75 -22.61 5.23
CA LEU A 236 -8.73 -21.30 4.56
C LEU A 236 -10.11 -20.65 4.55
N GLY A 237 -11.17 -21.39 4.23
CA GLY A 237 -12.54 -20.90 4.26
C GLY A 237 -12.94 -20.41 5.67
N GLY A 238 -12.57 -21.15 6.71
CA GLY A 238 -12.78 -20.75 8.10
C GLY A 238 -12.04 -19.47 8.49
N LEU A 239 -10.76 -19.34 8.13
CA LEU A 239 -9.97 -18.13 8.36
C LEU A 239 -10.53 -16.91 7.62
N MET A 240 -11.03 -17.11 6.39
CA MET A 240 -11.68 -16.06 5.61
C MET A 240 -13.01 -15.64 6.23
N LEU A 241 -13.83 -16.58 6.72
CA LEU A 241 -15.05 -16.25 7.45
C LEU A 241 -14.75 -15.47 8.74
N LEU A 242 -13.73 -15.88 9.50
CA LEU A 242 -13.29 -15.16 10.68
C LEU A 242 -12.85 -13.73 10.34
N SER A 243 -12.01 -13.57 9.32
CA SER A 243 -11.55 -12.24 8.87
C SER A 243 -12.71 -11.38 8.36
N GLY A 244 -13.63 -11.96 7.59
CA GLY A 244 -14.83 -11.29 7.10
C GLY A 244 -15.82 -10.92 8.21
N ALA A 245 -15.88 -11.69 9.30
CA ALA A 245 -16.70 -11.39 10.48
C ALA A 245 -16.09 -10.29 11.36
N LEU A 246 -14.75 -10.17 11.37
CA LEU A 246 -14.04 -9.10 12.08
C LEU A 246 -13.98 -7.78 11.29
N ALA A 247 -14.02 -7.84 9.96
CA ALA A 247 -13.94 -6.66 9.09
C ALA A 247 -14.97 -5.54 9.39
N PRO A 248 -16.24 -5.80 9.82
CA PRO A 248 -17.19 -4.75 10.18
C PRO A 248 -16.78 -3.88 11.36
N LEU A 249 -15.91 -4.39 12.26
CA LEU A 249 -15.38 -3.63 13.40
C LEU A 249 -14.34 -2.58 12.97
N LEU A 250 -13.85 -2.66 11.73
CA LEU A 250 -12.98 -1.65 11.16
C LEU A 250 -13.78 -0.41 10.73
N PRO A 251 -13.16 0.78 10.76
CA PRO A 251 -13.80 1.99 10.30
C PRO A 251 -13.96 1.97 8.77
N GLU A 252 -15.04 2.61 8.30
CA GLU A 252 -15.16 2.99 6.90
C GLU A 252 -14.25 4.20 6.62
N THR A 253 -13.50 4.11 5.53
CA THR A 253 -12.48 5.09 5.13
C THR A 253 -12.84 5.81 3.83
N ALA A 254 -13.83 5.33 3.09
CA ALA A 254 -14.28 5.96 1.85
C ALA A 254 -14.75 7.41 2.07
N GLY A 255 -14.17 8.34 1.29
CA GLY A 255 -14.54 9.76 1.30
C GLY A 255 -14.16 10.53 2.58
N ARG A 256 -13.31 9.95 3.45
CA ARG A 256 -12.86 10.60 4.70
C ARG A 256 -11.42 11.10 4.58
N PRO A 257 -11.08 12.22 5.23
CA PRO A 257 -9.70 12.69 5.28
C PRO A 257 -8.82 11.67 6.02
N LEU A 258 -7.58 11.50 5.54
CA LEU A 258 -6.60 10.63 6.17
C LEU A 258 -6.18 11.18 7.54
N PHE A 259 -6.01 10.30 8.52
CA PHE A 259 -5.48 10.69 9.83
C PHE A 259 -4.01 11.12 9.69
N ALA A 260 -3.68 12.34 10.10
CA ALA A 260 -2.30 12.81 10.09
C ALA A 260 -1.51 12.24 11.28
N THR A 261 -2.13 12.23 12.47
CA THR A 261 -1.51 11.83 13.75
C THR A 261 -2.38 10.87 14.56
N VAL A 262 -1.79 10.15 15.53
CA VAL A 262 -2.56 9.27 16.44
C VAL A 262 -3.54 10.08 17.31
N ALA A 263 -3.18 11.30 17.68
CA ALA A 263 -4.07 12.19 18.43
C ALA A 263 -5.37 12.55 17.67
N GLN A 264 -5.32 12.71 16.34
CA GLN A 264 -6.51 12.95 15.52
C GLN A 264 -7.42 11.72 15.46
N LEU A 265 -6.84 10.51 15.46
CA LEU A 265 -7.58 9.25 15.51
C LEU A 265 -8.34 9.11 16.86
N VAL A 266 -7.74 9.57 17.95
CA VAL A 266 -8.38 9.63 19.29
C VAL A 266 -9.36 10.81 19.39
N GLY A 267 -9.07 11.95 18.77
CA GLY A 267 -9.90 13.16 18.82
C GLY A 267 -11.18 13.08 17.98
N ALA A 268 -11.20 12.26 16.93
CA ALA A 268 -12.42 11.96 16.16
C ALA A 268 -13.52 11.27 17.00
N GLU A 269 -13.23 10.90 18.26
CA GLU A 269 -14.20 10.43 19.25
C GLU A 269 -15.03 11.56 19.90
N ALA A 270 -14.57 12.81 19.83
CA ALA A 270 -15.16 13.95 20.53
C ALA A 270 -15.85 14.94 19.56
N GLY A 271 -17.02 14.56 19.04
CA GLY A 271 -17.89 15.48 18.29
C GLY A 271 -17.42 15.86 16.87
N PRO A 272 -18.27 16.57 16.10
CA PRO A 272 -17.98 16.86 14.70
C PRO A 272 -16.74 17.74 14.60
N SER A 273 -15.77 17.29 13.80
CA SER A 273 -14.48 17.94 13.59
C SER A 273 -14.64 19.44 13.30
N PRO A 274 -13.87 20.34 13.96
CA PRO A 274 -13.89 21.78 13.69
C PRO A 274 -13.44 22.15 12.27
N LEU A 275 -12.96 21.18 11.48
CA LEU A 275 -12.57 21.34 10.08
C LEU A 275 -13.74 21.26 9.08
N HIS A 276 -14.93 20.84 9.50
CA HIS A 276 -16.12 20.85 8.61
C HIS A 276 -16.63 22.27 8.32
N GLY A 277 -16.16 23.29 9.08
CA GLY A 277 -16.43 24.70 8.83
C GLY A 277 -15.38 25.42 7.96
N LEU A 278 -14.26 24.78 7.63
CA LEU A 278 -13.12 25.41 6.91
C LEU A 278 -13.00 24.99 5.44
N LEU A 279 -13.82 24.04 4.99
CA LEU A 279 -13.98 23.67 3.58
C LEU A 279 -15.41 23.98 3.12
N ARG A 280 -15.91 25.16 3.48
CA ARG A 280 -16.96 25.78 2.70
C ARG A 280 -16.27 26.33 1.45
N ASP A 281 -16.77 25.90 0.31
CA ASP A 281 -16.37 26.29 -1.03
C ASP A 281 -16.22 27.81 -1.12
N ASP A 282 -14.98 28.31 -1.02
CA ASP A 282 -14.61 29.71 -1.28
C ASP A 282 -14.34 29.91 -2.79
N SER A 283 -15.02 29.13 -3.63
CA SER A 283 -15.04 29.31 -5.10
C SER A 283 -15.52 30.71 -5.51
N ASP A 284 -16.30 31.37 -4.64
CA ASP A 284 -16.94 32.66 -4.94
C ASP A 284 -16.11 33.88 -4.47
N ARG A 285 -14.92 33.68 -3.88
CA ARG A 285 -14.06 34.78 -3.39
C ARG A 285 -12.75 34.97 -4.17
N ILE A 286 -12.47 34.12 -5.16
CA ILE A 286 -11.22 34.21 -5.95
C ILE A 286 -11.36 35.16 -7.16
N GLU A 287 -12.57 35.65 -7.48
CA GLU A 287 -12.78 36.53 -8.65
C GLU A 287 -12.31 38.00 -8.50
N SER A 288 -11.74 38.44 -7.37
CA SER A 288 -11.42 39.87 -7.18
C SER A 288 -9.99 40.23 -6.79
N VAL A 289 -9.01 39.32 -6.89
CA VAL A 289 -7.59 39.72 -6.74
C VAL A 289 -7.03 40.12 -8.11
N PRO A 290 -6.66 41.40 -8.34
CA PRO A 290 -6.04 41.79 -9.59
C PRO A 290 -4.68 41.10 -9.74
N LEU A 291 -4.55 40.26 -10.76
CA LEU A 291 -3.30 39.68 -11.22
C LEU A 291 -2.44 40.79 -11.84
N THR A 292 -1.63 41.46 -11.02
CA THR A 292 -0.49 42.24 -11.51
C THR A 292 0.75 41.91 -10.69
N VAL A 293 1.45 40.84 -11.08
CA VAL A 293 2.88 40.71 -10.84
C VAL A 293 3.48 40.28 -12.18
N GLY A 294 4.34 41.16 -12.71
CA GLY A 294 4.87 41.09 -14.07
C GLY A 294 5.62 39.79 -14.35
N LEU A 295 5.25 39.16 -15.45
CA LEU A 295 6.06 38.21 -16.19
C LEU A 295 6.56 38.96 -17.43
N GLU A 296 7.79 39.46 -17.39
CA GLU A 296 8.57 39.59 -18.63
C GLU A 296 9.28 38.26 -18.82
N ASP A 297 8.63 37.32 -19.52
CA ASP A 297 9.30 36.22 -20.22
C ASP A 297 8.39 35.78 -21.39
N GLY A 298 8.97 35.75 -22.59
CA GLY A 298 8.26 35.73 -23.87
C GLY A 298 7.45 34.44 -24.17
N PRO A 299 6.53 34.49 -25.15
CA PRO A 299 5.59 33.41 -25.42
C PRO A 299 6.25 32.30 -26.26
N GLY A 300 6.27 31.06 -25.75
CA GLY A 300 6.51 29.88 -26.60
C GLY A 300 7.28 28.71 -26.00
N ALA A 301 7.79 28.80 -24.77
CA ALA A 301 8.53 27.69 -24.17
C ALA A 301 7.60 26.53 -23.78
N ARG A 302 7.45 25.55 -24.66
CA ARG A 302 6.89 24.24 -24.33
C ARG A 302 7.79 23.63 -23.25
N TRP A 303 7.28 23.49 -22.02
CA TRP A 303 8.00 22.86 -20.92
C TRP A 303 8.42 21.44 -21.32
N ASP A 304 9.72 21.22 -21.55
CA ASP A 304 10.30 19.88 -21.67
C ASP A 304 10.80 19.48 -20.29
N GLY A 305 9.99 18.67 -19.59
CA GLY A 305 10.34 18.18 -18.27
C GLY A 305 11.70 17.49 -18.22
N ARG A 306 12.21 16.94 -19.33
CA ARG A 306 13.52 16.25 -19.35
C ARG A 306 14.70 17.18 -19.14
N GLU A 307 14.65 18.41 -19.65
CA GLU A 307 15.75 19.38 -19.48
C GLU A 307 15.75 19.92 -18.05
N ALA A 308 14.57 20.26 -17.53
CA ALA A 308 14.41 20.75 -16.16
C ALA A 308 14.87 19.73 -15.08
N TRP A 309 14.72 18.42 -15.34
CA TRP A 309 15.21 17.39 -14.43
C TRP A 309 16.73 17.14 -14.55
N LYS A 310 17.33 17.37 -15.72
CA LYS A 310 18.78 17.27 -15.92
C LYS A 310 19.53 18.41 -15.26
N GLU A 311 19.05 19.65 -15.40
CA GLU A 311 19.64 20.83 -14.74
C GLU A 311 19.68 20.68 -13.21
N LEU A 312 18.65 20.08 -12.62
CA LEU A 312 18.61 19.78 -11.19
C LEU A 312 19.69 18.79 -10.75
N GLN A 313 19.99 17.78 -11.58
CA GLN A 313 20.97 16.75 -11.27
C GLN A 313 22.41 17.23 -11.44
N GLU A 314 22.66 18.03 -12.47
CA GLU A 314 23.96 18.67 -12.65
C GLU A 314 24.29 19.57 -11.45
N THR A 315 23.30 20.25 -10.84
CA THR A 315 23.55 21.03 -9.61
C THR A 315 23.81 20.20 -8.35
N ASP A 316 23.28 18.97 -8.25
CA ASP A 316 23.50 18.10 -7.08
C ASP A 316 24.90 17.44 -7.11
N GLU A 317 25.48 17.17 -8.29
CA GLU A 317 26.84 16.60 -8.43
C GLU A 317 27.95 17.57 -8.00
N TRP A 318 27.72 18.88 -8.04
CA TRP A 318 28.69 19.89 -7.57
C TRP A 318 28.69 20.09 -6.04
N GLU A 319 27.58 19.81 -5.35
CA GLU A 319 27.50 19.94 -3.88
C GLU A 319 28.07 18.71 -3.14
N GLU A 320 28.02 17.50 -3.72
CA GLU A 320 28.69 16.31 -3.16
C GLU A 320 30.23 16.41 -3.22
N GLY A 321 30.78 17.27 -4.09
CA GLY A 321 32.23 17.52 -4.20
C GLY A 321 32.82 18.44 -3.13
N SER A 322 32.00 19.06 -2.26
CA SER A 322 32.49 20.02 -1.26
C SER A 322 32.41 19.54 0.20
N THR A 323 32.14 18.26 0.45
CA THR A 323 32.11 17.69 1.81
C THR A 323 33.42 17.03 2.24
N ASP A 324 34.57 17.62 1.91
CA ASP A 324 35.86 17.31 2.54
C ASP A 324 36.17 18.40 3.58
N GLY A 325 35.66 18.24 4.82
CA GLY A 325 35.98 19.21 5.86
C GLY A 325 35.11 19.26 7.11
N VAL A 326 34.60 18.13 7.63
CA VAL A 326 34.17 18.07 9.05
C VAL A 326 34.75 16.82 9.70
N SER A 327 35.91 17.01 10.31
CA SER A 327 36.51 16.10 11.29
C SER A 327 35.49 15.80 12.39
N VAL A 328 35.06 14.55 12.48
CA VAL A 328 34.41 14.00 13.68
C VAL A 328 35.54 13.76 14.68
N ALA A 329 35.74 14.72 15.58
CA ALA A 329 36.60 14.56 16.73
C ALA A 329 35.88 13.70 17.80
N ASP A 330 36.72 12.88 18.41
CA ASP A 330 36.49 11.75 19.28
C ASP A 330 35.88 12.08 20.66
N GLY A 331 35.34 11.05 21.32
CA GLY A 331 35.31 10.97 22.78
C GLY A 331 33.96 11.18 23.48
N ARG A 332 33.30 10.07 23.82
CA ARG A 332 32.97 9.73 25.23
C ARG A 332 32.49 8.28 25.37
N THR A 333 33.37 7.51 25.99
CA THR A 333 33.18 6.23 26.67
C THR A 333 32.06 6.28 27.71
N CYS A 334 31.26 5.21 27.79
CA CYS A 334 30.52 4.84 28.99
C CYS A 334 31.04 3.48 29.44
N ASP A 335 31.92 3.49 30.44
CA ASP A 335 32.19 2.37 31.33
C ASP A 335 31.24 2.48 32.55
N THR A 336 30.99 1.30 33.13
CA THR A 336 30.21 0.93 34.34
C THR A 336 28.70 0.81 34.20
#